data_AF-F3AFZ6-F1
#
_entry.id   AF-F3AFZ6-F1
#
_cell.length_a   1.000
_cell.length_b   1.000
_cell.length_c   1.000
_cell.angle_alpha   90.00
_cell.angle_beta   90.00
_cell.angle_gamma   90.00
#
_symmetry.space_group_name_H-M   'P 1'
#
loop_
_entity.id
_entity.type
_entity.pdbx_description
1 polymer ?
#
loop_
_entity_poly.entity_id
_entity_poly.type
_entity_poly.pdbx_seq_one_letter_code
_entity_poly.pdbx_strand_id
1 'polypeptide(L)'
;MCGLGAKCRLLATIKHIRKCIKWSWQRVVRGYAECDKWSIYDYLQMLIPDMLQDLRQNRMGSPSCFGEDYVNSKGILVNDTCHEEWNGILDRMIFLWREAKEETCTMKNPYEEEYMKAFVEFKEKYGTFGEKLQTEAERKRTRETGSRRVHFMDELPAYKEIYDKYHEEESRIEKYREKSQGEALDMLKEYFYYLWD
;
A
#
# COMPACT_ATOMS: atom_id res chain seq x y z
N MET A 1 10.27 -2.96 19.71
CA MET A 1 9.69 -2.13 20.78
C MET A 1 9.29 -3.01 21.96
N CYS A 2 10.16 -3.17 22.97
CA CYS A 2 9.79 -3.82 24.23
C CYS A 2 10.48 -3.03 25.34
N GLY A 3 9.70 -2.34 26.20
CA GLY A 3 10.29 -1.53 27.28
C GLY A 3 9.45 -0.37 27.83
N LEU A 4 8.22 -0.13 27.36
CA LEU A 4 7.37 0.93 27.93
C LEU A 4 6.20 0.30 28.70
N GLY A 5 6.21 0.47 30.04
CA GLY A 5 5.23 -0.10 30.96
C GLY A 5 3.78 0.30 30.66
N ALA A 6 2.81 -0.36 31.31
CA ALA A 6 1.36 -0.18 31.03
C ALA A 6 0.88 1.29 31.09
N LYS A 7 1.43 2.11 31.98
CA LYS A 7 1.13 3.56 32.07
C LYS A 7 1.65 4.35 30.84
N CYS A 8 2.82 3.99 30.32
CA CYS A 8 3.35 4.58 29.08
C CYS A 8 2.50 4.19 27.86
N ARG A 9 1.96 2.97 27.84
CA ARG A 9 1.00 2.53 26.82
C ARG A 9 -0.29 3.34 26.85
N LEU A 10 -0.89 3.54 28.02
CA LEU A 10 -2.11 4.34 28.16
C LEU A 10 -1.90 5.80 27.69
N LEU A 11 -0.80 6.44 28.10
CA LEU A 11 -0.46 7.79 27.66
C LEU A 11 -0.22 7.87 26.14
N ALA A 12 0.44 6.87 25.57
CA ALA A 12 0.61 6.77 24.12
C ALA A 12 -0.73 6.65 23.40
N THR A 13 -1.65 5.84 23.91
CA THR A 13 -3.01 5.70 23.36
C THR A 13 -3.77 7.03 23.42
N ILE A 14 -3.76 7.72 24.56
CA ILE A 14 -4.43 9.03 24.70
C ILE A 14 -3.84 10.05 23.72
N LYS A 15 -2.50 10.10 23.61
CA LYS A 15 -1.82 10.98 22.65
C LYS A 15 -2.19 10.64 21.21
N HIS A 16 -2.32 9.35 20.89
CA HIS A 16 -2.74 8.89 19.57
C HIS A 16 -4.18 9.30 19.26
N ILE A 17 -5.13 9.11 20.19
CA ILE A 17 -6.53 9.54 20.02
C ILE A 17 -6.62 11.04 19.74
N ARG A 18 -5.90 11.87 20.51
CA ARG A 18 -5.87 13.33 20.29
C ARG A 18 -5.33 13.69 18.91
N LYS A 19 -4.32 12.96 18.42
CA LYS A 19 -3.81 13.12 17.05
C LYS A 19 -4.86 12.71 16.02
N CYS A 20 -5.55 11.59 16.20
CA CYS A 20 -6.60 11.16 15.29
C CYS A 20 -7.72 12.19 15.18
N ILE A 21 -8.19 12.76 16.30
CA ILE A 21 -9.19 13.84 16.28
C ILE A 21 -8.67 15.06 15.49
N LYS A 22 -7.44 15.48 15.75
CA LYS A 22 -6.80 16.59 15.01
C LYS A 22 -6.75 16.29 13.51
N TRP A 23 -6.32 15.10 13.12
CA TRP A 23 -6.20 14.70 11.71
C TRP A 23 -7.54 14.60 11.02
N SER A 24 -8.57 14.05 11.67
CA SER A 24 -9.94 14.05 11.14
C SER A 24 -10.45 15.46 10.91
N TRP A 25 -10.26 16.38 11.85
CA TRP A 25 -10.63 17.78 11.68
C TRP A 25 -9.89 18.43 10.49
N GLN A 26 -8.59 18.14 10.33
CA GLN A 26 -7.82 18.64 9.20
C GLN A 26 -8.35 18.14 7.85
N ARG A 27 -8.74 16.87 7.74
CA ARG A 27 -9.34 16.31 6.53
C ARG A 27 -10.68 16.96 6.21
N VAL A 28 -11.52 17.22 7.23
CA VAL A 28 -12.80 17.92 7.05
C VAL A 28 -12.59 19.38 6.58
N VAL A 29 -11.64 20.11 7.17
CA VAL A 29 -11.48 21.55 6.91
C VAL A 29 -10.77 21.85 5.59
N ARG A 30 -9.79 21.04 5.18
CA ARG A 30 -8.97 21.34 4.00
C ARG A 30 -8.73 20.16 3.04
N GLY A 31 -9.39 19.02 3.27
CA GLY A 31 -9.27 17.83 2.44
C GLY A 31 -8.15 16.85 2.81
N TYR A 32 -7.15 17.24 3.63
CA TYR A 32 -6.04 16.34 4.03
C TYR A 32 -5.45 16.67 5.40
N ALA A 33 -4.89 15.69 6.10
CA ALA A 33 -4.19 15.85 7.38
C ALA A 33 -2.68 16.06 7.23
N GLU A 34 -2.03 16.54 8.29
CA GLU A 34 -0.56 16.63 8.32
C GLU A 34 0.12 15.27 8.16
N CYS A 35 -0.47 14.18 8.68
CA CYS A 35 0.09 12.84 8.52
C CYS A 35 0.08 12.38 7.06
N ASP A 36 -0.96 12.76 6.31
CA ASP A 36 -1.15 12.38 4.90
C ASP A 36 -0.03 12.96 4.00
N LYS A 37 0.62 14.06 4.43
CA LYS A 37 1.77 14.62 3.72
C LYS A 37 3.03 13.76 3.82
N TRP A 38 3.15 12.93 4.85
CA TRP A 38 4.33 12.08 5.03
C TRP A 38 4.33 10.90 4.05
N SER A 39 3.15 10.48 3.61
CA SER A 39 2.97 9.54 2.50
C SER A 39 1.68 9.89 1.76
N ILE A 40 1.81 10.81 0.80
CA ILE A 40 0.68 11.22 -0.06
C ILE A 40 0.16 10.01 -0.81
N TYR A 41 1.07 9.14 -1.24
CA TYR A 41 0.76 7.93 -1.96
C TYR A 41 -0.18 7.01 -1.18
N ASP A 42 0.16 6.64 0.06
CA ASP A 42 -0.68 5.75 0.87
C ASP A 42 -2.05 6.36 1.15
N TYR A 43 -2.11 7.68 1.33
CA TYR A 43 -3.37 8.40 1.49
C TYR A 43 -4.25 8.29 0.24
N LEU A 44 -3.69 8.53 -0.95
CA LEU A 44 -4.41 8.44 -2.22
C LEU A 44 -4.82 7.00 -2.56
N GLN A 45 -3.97 6.01 -2.26
CA GLN A 45 -4.28 4.59 -2.42
C GLN A 45 -5.48 4.15 -1.58
N MET A 46 -5.75 4.81 -0.45
CA MET A 46 -6.98 4.57 0.31
C MET A 46 -8.16 5.34 -0.26
N LEU A 47 -7.97 6.62 -0.57
CA LEU A 47 -9.06 7.52 -0.95
C LEU A 47 -9.66 7.21 -2.33
N ILE A 48 -8.83 7.03 -3.34
CA ILE A 48 -9.26 6.90 -4.74
C ILE A 48 -10.16 5.67 -4.97
N PRO A 49 -9.81 4.44 -4.55
CA PRO A 49 -10.70 3.29 -4.77
C PRO A 49 -12.05 3.44 -4.07
N ASP A 50 -12.11 4.10 -2.90
CA ASP A 50 -13.37 4.37 -2.21
C ASP A 50 -14.23 5.38 -2.99
N MET A 51 -13.63 6.44 -3.54
CA MET A 51 -14.33 7.40 -4.41
C MET A 51 -14.85 6.74 -5.69
N LEU A 52 -14.04 5.90 -6.35
CA LEU A 52 -14.44 5.15 -7.54
C LEU A 52 -15.58 4.16 -7.23
N GLN A 53 -15.53 3.51 -6.07
CA GLN A 53 -16.56 2.60 -5.59
C GLN A 53 -17.89 3.32 -5.35
N ASP A 54 -17.85 4.52 -4.76
CA ASP A 54 -19.03 5.37 -4.56
C ASP A 54 -19.61 5.84 -5.90
N LEU A 55 -18.76 6.30 -6.83
CA LEU A 55 -19.16 6.71 -8.17
C LEU A 55 -19.89 5.58 -8.92
N ARG A 56 -19.34 4.35 -8.84
CA ARG A 56 -19.93 3.14 -9.41
C ARG A 56 -21.32 2.83 -8.82
N GLN A 57 -21.48 3.00 -7.52
CA GLN A 57 -22.73 2.66 -6.83
C GLN A 57 -23.84 3.69 -7.07
N ASN A 58 -23.48 4.98 -7.11
CA ASN A 58 -24.45 6.06 -7.21
C ASN A 58 -24.82 6.43 -8.65
N ARG A 59 -24.11 5.91 -9.67
CA ARG A 59 -24.33 6.15 -11.12
C ARG A 59 -24.43 7.62 -11.52
N MET A 60 -23.96 8.54 -10.68
CA MET A 60 -23.97 9.96 -10.97
C MET A 60 -22.88 10.28 -11.99
N GLY A 61 -23.27 10.78 -13.17
CA GLY A 61 -22.31 11.23 -14.18
C GLY A 61 -21.63 10.11 -14.97
N SER A 62 -22.35 9.06 -15.36
CA SER A 62 -21.84 8.14 -16.39
C SER A 62 -21.68 8.91 -17.72
N PRO A 63 -20.51 8.85 -18.38
CA PRO A 63 -20.29 9.61 -19.61
C PRO A 63 -21.18 9.11 -20.74
N SER A 64 -21.92 10.01 -21.39
CA SER A 64 -22.81 9.68 -22.51
C SER A 64 -22.07 9.35 -23.81
N CYS A 65 -20.75 9.49 -23.84
CA CYS A 65 -19.91 9.06 -24.96
C CYS A 65 -19.74 7.54 -25.03
N PHE A 66 -20.10 6.82 -23.95
CA PHE A 66 -20.19 5.36 -23.93
C PHE A 66 -21.58 4.87 -24.32
N GLY A 67 -21.69 3.59 -24.69
CA GLY A 67 -22.96 2.98 -25.05
C GLY A 67 -23.55 3.44 -26.39
N GLU A 68 -24.81 3.10 -26.61
CA GLU A 68 -25.56 3.36 -27.84
C GLU A 68 -26.85 4.14 -27.56
N ASP A 69 -27.08 5.16 -28.39
CA ASP A 69 -28.32 5.91 -28.41
C ASP A 69 -29.46 5.08 -29.02
N TYR A 70 -30.61 5.03 -28.34
CA TYR A 70 -31.82 4.42 -28.89
C TYR A 70 -33.08 5.19 -28.48
N VAL A 71 -34.15 4.98 -29.23
CA VAL A 71 -35.46 5.58 -28.95
C VAL A 71 -36.27 4.60 -28.10
N ASN A 72 -36.61 5.00 -26.88
CA ASN A 72 -37.41 4.15 -26.00
C ASN A 72 -38.89 4.12 -26.42
N SER A 73 -39.69 3.31 -25.72
CA SER A 73 -41.14 3.14 -26.00
C SER A 73 -41.97 4.43 -25.92
N LYS A 74 -41.42 5.51 -25.37
CA LYS A 74 -42.05 6.83 -25.27
C LYS A 74 -41.60 7.80 -26.37
N GLY A 75 -40.77 7.36 -27.32
CA GLY A 75 -40.24 8.21 -28.38
C GLY A 75 -39.09 9.11 -27.94
N ILE A 76 -38.46 8.84 -26.79
CA ILE A 76 -37.38 9.66 -26.22
C ILE A 76 -36.04 9.00 -26.55
N LEU A 77 -35.09 9.79 -27.07
CA LEU A 77 -33.70 9.38 -27.26
C LEU A 77 -33.03 9.23 -25.89
N VAL A 78 -32.49 8.04 -25.62
CA VAL A 78 -31.83 7.69 -24.36
C VAL A 78 -30.57 6.87 -24.63
N ASN A 79 -29.66 6.86 -23.67
CA ASN A 79 -28.44 6.05 -23.66
C ASN A 79 -28.18 5.56 -22.23
N ASP A 80 -28.94 4.57 -21.79
CA ASP A 80 -28.74 3.93 -20.49
C ASP A 80 -27.73 2.77 -20.55
N THR A 81 -27.27 2.40 -21.75
CA THR A 81 -26.25 1.37 -21.97
C THR A 81 -24.85 1.85 -21.58
N CYS A 82 -24.60 3.17 -21.58
CA CYS A 82 -23.35 3.78 -21.10
C CYS A 82 -22.95 3.35 -19.67
N HIS A 83 -23.93 3.02 -18.83
CA HIS A 83 -23.70 2.66 -17.44
C HIS A 83 -22.92 1.35 -17.28
N GLU A 84 -23.16 0.36 -18.13
CA GLU A 84 -22.49 -0.95 -18.02
C GLU A 84 -21.01 -0.84 -18.42
N GLU A 85 -20.73 -0.17 -19.54
CA GLU A 85 -19.36 0.12 -19.98
C GLU A 85 -18.60 0.92 -18.92
N TRP A 86 -19.22 1.97 -18.37
CA TRP A 86 -18.61 2.78 -17.33
C TRP A 86 -18.34 1.99 -16.04
N ASN A 87 -19.26 1.11 -15.63
CA ASN A 87 -19.04 0.25 -14.48
C ASN A 87 -17.84 -0.69 -14.68
N GLY A 88 -17.65 -1.22 -15.89
CA GLY A 88 -16.49 -2.05 -16.23
C GLY A 88 -15.16 -1.31 -16.07
N ILE A 89 -15.10 -0.05 -16.53
CA ILE A 89 -13.94 0.83 -16.37
C ILE A 89 -13.65 1.07 -14.88
N LEU A 90 -14.67 1.47 -14.12
CA LEU A 90 -14.53 1.73 -12.68
C LEU A 90 -14.10 0.47 -11.92
N ASP A 91 -14.65 -0.70 -12.24
CA ASP A 91 -14.27 -1.98 -11.63
C ASP A 91 -12.80 -2.31 -11.88
N ARG A 92 -12.31 -2.07 -13.11
CA ARG A 92 -10.89 -2.26 -13.43
C ARG A 92 -10.00 -1.32 -12.63
N MET A 93 -10.36 -0.03 -12.54
CA MET A 93 -9.59 0.95 -11.77
C MET A 93 -9.55 0.62 -10.28
N ILE A 94 -10.70 0.25 -9.69
CA ILE A 94 -10.80 -0.17 -8.28
C ILE A 94 -9.91 -1.39 -8.03
N PHE A 95 -9.94 -2.37 -8.92
CA PHE A 95 -9.08 -3.55 -8.85
C PHE A 95 -7.60 -3.16 -8.85
N LEU A 96 -7.15 -2.35 -9.81
CA LEU A 96 -5.75 -1.93 -9.93
C LEU A 96 -5.25 -1.17 -8.71
N TRP A 97 -6.05 -0.24 -8.17
CA TRP A 97 -5.71 0.50 -6.95
C TRP A 97 -5.57 -0.43 -5.73
N ARG A 98 -6.43 -1.45 -5.63
CA ARG A 98 -6.33 -2.47 -4.57
C ARG A 98 -5.12 -3.38 -4.75
N GLU A 99 -4.76 -3.72 -5.99
CA GLU A 99 -3.59 -4.55 -6.28
C GLU A 99 -2.26 -3.80 -6.08
N ALA A 100 -2.23 -2.49 -6.30
CA ALA A 100 -1.04 -1.67 -6.04
C ALA A 100 -0.69 -1.58 -4.54
N LYS A 101 -1.68 -1.73 -3.66
CA LYS A 101 -1.54 -1.61 -2.22
C LYS A 101 -1.15 -2.95 -1.58
N GLU A 102 -0.13 -2.94 -0.73
CA GLU A 102 0.47 -4.14 -0.13
C GLU A 102 -0.56 -5.03 0.59
N GLU A 103 -1.38 -4.40 1.41
CA GLU A 103 -2.29 -5.10 2.30
C GLU A 103 -3.41 -5.78 1.53
N THR A 104 -3.87 -5.16 0.43
CA THR A 104 -4.99 -5.66 -0.39
C THR A 104 -4.54 -6.45 -1.61
N CYS A 105 -3.27 -6.37 -2.01
CA CYS A 105 -2.72 -7.11 -3.14
C CYS A 105 -2.94 -8.62 -2.97
N THR A 106 -3.49 -9.25 -4.01
CA THR A 106 -3.76 -10.68 -4.02
C THR A 106 -2.49 -11.53 -4.19
N MET A 107 -1.44 -10.98 -4.79
CA MET A 107 -0.15 -11.66 -4.90
C MET A 107 0.58 -11.64 -3.56
N LYS A 108 0.78 -12.83 -2.98
CA LYS A 108 1.50 -13.03 -1.72
C LYS A 108 2.75 -13.86 -1.95
N ASN A 109 3.78 -13.60 -1.14
CA ASN A 109 5.03 -14.34 -1.20
C ASN A 109 4.87 -15.74 -0.58
N PRO A 110 5.00 -16.83 -1.37
CA PRO A 110 4.91 -18.20 -0.86
C PRO A 110 5.99 -18.54 0.17
N TYR A 111 7.10 -17.78 0.22
CA TYR A 111 8.21 -18.01 1.13
C TYR A 111 8.10 -17.21 2.44
N GLU A 112 7.08 -16.36 2.62
CA GLU A 112 6.91 -15.50 3.79
C GLU A 112 6.99 -16.28 5.11
N GLU A 113 6.22 -17.37 5.26
CA GLU A 113 6.21 -18.13 6.50
C GLU A 113 7.56 -18.81 6.81
N GLU A 114 8.23 -19.34 5.78
CA GLU A 114 9.52 -20.01 5.92
C GLU A 114 10.63 -18.99 6.23
N TYR A 115 10.64 -17.87 5.50
CA TYR A 115 11.54 -16.75 5.76
C TYR A 115 11.37 -16.22 7.18
N MET A 116 10.13 -16.03 7.65
CA MET A 116 9.86 -15.53 9.00
C MET A 116 10.31 -16.51 10.09
N LYS A 117 10.18 -17.83 9.87
CA LYS A 117 10.76 -18.84 10.77
C LYS A 117 12.28 -18.74 10.81
N ALA A 118 12.93 -18.67 9.65
CA ALA A 118 14.37 -18.53 9.54
C ALA A 118 14.89 -17.21 10.16
N PHE A 119 14.13 -16.12 10.02
CA PHE A 119 14.44 -14.83 10.63
C PHE A 119 14.34 -14.86 12.15
N VAL A 120 13.32 -15.53 12.70
CA VAL A 120 13.21 -15.74 14.15
C VAL A 120 14.39 -16.56 14.67
N GLU A 121 14.74 -17.66 14.01
CA GLU A 121 15.90 -18.48 14.38
C GLU A 121 17.21 -17.68 14.33
N PHE A 122 17.42 -16.94 13.23
CA PHE A 122 18.58 -16.05 13.06
C PHE A 122 18.65 -15.03 14.20
N LYS A 123 17.53 -14.39 14.53
CA LYS A 123 17.44 -13.39 15.60
C LYS A 123 17.75 -13.97 16.97
N GLU A 124 17.28 -15.18 17.27
CA GLU A 124 17.58 -15.86 18.54
C GLU A 124 19.06 -16.24 18.63
N LYS A 125 19.59 -16.80 17.54
CA LYS A 125 20.96 -17.31 17.48
C LYS A 125 21.99 -16.19 17.42
N TYR A 126 21.79 -15.18 16.60
CA TYR A 126 22.77 -14.15 16.30
C TYR A 126 22.40 -12.75 16.81
N GLY A 127 21.16 -12.53 17.24
CA GLY A 127 20.65 -11.23 17.64
C GLY A 127 19.88 -10.53 16.52
N THR A 128 19.16 -9.45 16.84
CA THR A 128 18.27 -8.76 15.89
C THR A 128 19.03 -8.16 14.69
N PHE A 129 20.28 -7.78 14.89
CA PHE A 129 21.14 -7.18 13.87
C PHE A 129 22.43 -8.01 13.67
N GLY A 130 22.38 -9.30 14.02
CA GLY A 130 23.53 -10.19 13.97
C GLY A 130 24.65 -9.78 14.95
N GLU A 131 24.29 -9.27 16.13
CA GLU A 131 25.21 -8.87 17.20
C GLU A 131 26.34 -9.87 17.44
N LYS A 132 26.01 -11.17 17.43
CA LYS A 132 26.92 -12.26 17.78
C LYS A 132 27.82 -12.66 16.61
N LEU A 133 27.59 -12.15 15.40
CA LEU A 133 28.46 -12.34 14.23
C LEU A 133 29.61 -11.34 14.18
N GLN A 134 29.55 -10.26 14.97
CA GLN A 134 30.55 -9.20 14.92
C GLN A 134 31.94 -9.68 15.36
N THR A 135 32.92 -9.35 14.52
CA THR A 135 34.34 -9.56 14.81
C THR A 135 34.88 -8.56 15.85
N GLU A 136 36.02 -8.85 16.47
CA GLU A 136 36.65 -7.91 17.41
C GLU A 136 37.04 -6.59 16.74
N ALA A 137 37.46 -6.61 15.48
CA ALA A 137 37.79 -5.42 14.71
C ALA A 137 36.56 -4.52 14.52
N GLU A 138 35.41 -5.11 14.19
CA GLU A 138 34.14 -4.37 14.04
C GLU A 138 33.68 -3.80 15.38
N ARG A 139 33.87 -4.52 16.49
CA ARG A 139 33.57 -4.01 17.84
C ARG A 139 34.47 -2.84 18.21
N LYS A 140 35.76 -2.89 17.89
CA LYS A 140 36.70 -1.76 18.10
C LYS A 140 36.29 -0.54 17.29
N ARG A 141 36.04 -0.71 15.99
CA ARG A 141 35.55 0.36 15.11
C ARG A 141 34.23 0.97 15.60
N THR A 142 33.31 0.13 16.09
CA THR A 142 32.04 0.60 16.66
C THR A 142 32.27 1.47 17.91
N ARG A 143 33.24 1.12 18.77
CA ARG A 143 33.61 1.94 19.94
C ARG A 143 34.22 3.29 19.55
N GLU A 144 35.00 3.33 18.48
CA GLU A 144 35.66 4.55 18.00
C GLU A 144 34.71 5.49 17.25
N THR A 145 33.84 4.93 16.40
CA THR A 145 33.01 5.70 15.46
C THR A 145 31.56 5.83 15.88
N GLY A 146 31.12 5.07 16.88
CA GLY A 146 29.70 4.90 17.24
C GLY A 146 28.87 4.16 16.18
N SER A 147 29.45 3.83 15.03
CA SER A 147 28.76 3.23 13.89
C SER A 147 28.92 1.71 13.91
N ARG A 148 27.79 1.01 14.02
CA ARG A 148 27.74 -0.44 14.14
C ARG A 148 27.49 -1.09 12.77
N ARG A 149 28.29 -2.10 12.41
CA ARG A 149 27.95 -3.00 11.29
C ARG A 149 26.79 -3.93 11.67
N VAL A 150 25.81 -4.01 10.79
CA VAL A 150 24.68 -4.95 10.84
C VAL A 150 25.02 -6.15 9.96
N HIS A 151 24.68 -7.35 10.43
CA HIS A 151 24.80 -8.60 9.67
C HIS A 151 23.41 -9.17 9.40
N PHE A 152 23.22 -9.72 8.21
CA PHE A 152 21.96 -10.26 7.73
C PHE A 152 22.05 -11.77 7.46
N MET A 153 20.91 -12.38 7.17
CA MET A 153 20.79 -13.83 6.97
C MET A 153 21.54 -14.33 5.74
N ASP A 154 21.60 -13.54 4.67
CA ASP A 154 22.25 -13.87 3.40
C ASP A 154 23.76 -14.10 3.51
N GLU A 155 24.39 -13.52 4.52
CA GLU A 155 25.81 -13.70 4.83
C GLU A 155 26.13 -15.13 5.30
N LEU A 156 25.12 -15.91 5.68
CA LEU A 156 25.26 -17.27 6.20
C LEU A 156 24.70 -18.31 5.21
N PRO A 157 25.49 -19.34 4.82
CA PRO A 157 25.02 -20.36 3.87
C PRO A 157 23.72 -21.05 4.26
N ALA A 158 23.47 -21.20 5.57
CA ALA A 158 22.27 -21.86 6.10
C ALA A 158 20.96 -21.10 5.82
N TYR A 159 21.00 -19.77 5.67
CA TYR A 159 19.81 -18.96 5.42
C TYR A 159 19.80 -18.32 4.02
N LYS A 160 20.90 -18.41 3.28
CA LYS A 160 21.06 -17.76 1.99
C LYS A 160 19.98 -18.15 0.98
N GLU A 161 19.68 -19.45 0.87
CA GLU A 161 18.70 -19.93 -0.13
C GLU A 161 17.29 -19.37 0.12
N ILE A 162 16.79 -19.43 1.36
CA ILE A 162 15.47 -18.88 1.70
C ILE A 162 15.44 -17.36 1.61
N TYR A 163 16.53 -16.70 1.99
CA TYR A 163 16.68 -15.25 1.85
C TYR A 163 16.57 -14.82 0.38
N ASP A 164 17.35 -15.46 -0.51
CA ASP A 164 17.38 -15.13 -1.93
C ASP A 164 16.00 -15.39 -2.56
N LYS A 165 15.38 -16.56 -2.32
CA LYS A 165 14.02 -16.87 -2.81
C LYS A 165 12.97 -15.88 -2.35
N TYR A 166 12.99 -15.51 -1.07
CA TYR A 166 12.05 -14.56 -0.49
C TYR A 166 12.17 -13.20 -1.18
N HIS A 167 13.38 -12.65 -1.27
CA HIS A 167 13.61 -11.32 -1.81
C HIS A 167 13.45 -11.23 -3.34
N GLU A 168 13.78 -12.29 -4.08
CA GLU A 168 13.47 -12.38 -5.51
C GLU A 168 11.97 -12.31 -5.77
N GLU A 169 11.19 -13.03 -4.97
CA GLU A 169 9.74 -13.06 -5.08
C GLU A 169 9.07 -11.76 -4.60
N GLU A 170 9.56 -11.16 -3.51
CA GLU A 170 9.17 -9.79 -3.11
C GLU A 170 9.42 -8.78 -4.24
N SER A 171 10.60 -8.84 -4.87
CA SER A 171 10.92 -7.96 -6.01
C SER A 171 9.98 -8.17 -7.19
N ARG A 172 9.47 -9.39 -7.40
CA ARG A 172 8.49 -9.69 -8.44
C ARG A 172 7.11 -9.12 -8.09
N ILE A 173 6.70 -9.23 -6.83
CA ILE A 173 5.43 -8.69 -6.32
C ILE A 173 5.46 -7.15 -6.36
N GLU A 174 6.57 -6.52 -5.96
CA GLU A 174 6.75 -5.08 -6.02
C GLU A 174 6.59 -4.55 -7.45
N LYS A 175 7.23 -5.18 -8.44
CA LYS A 175 7.07 -4.83 -9.86
C LYS A 175 5.63 -4.97 -10.34
N TYR A 176 4.91 -5.99 -9.87
CA TYR A 176 3.49 -6.14 -10.20
C TYR A 176 2.63 -5.02 -9.60
N ARG A 177 2.90 -4.63 -8.35
CA ARG A 177 2.22 -3.53 -7.67
C ARG A 177 2.49 -2.19 -8.36
N GLU A 178 3.75 -1.94 -8.73
CA GLU A 178 4.16 -0.75 -9.50
C GLU A 178 3.45 -0.69 -10.86
N LYS A 179 3.38 -1.82 -11.57
CA LYS A 179 2.66 -1.91 -12.84
C LYS A 179 1.15 -1.63 -12.66
N SER A 180 0.54 -2.21 -11.63
CA SER A 180 -0.88 -1.98 -11.32
C SER A 180 -1.15 -0.52 -11.02
N GLN A 181 -0.26 0.14 -10.27
CA GLN A 181 -0.33 1.58 -10.01
C GLN A 181 -0.21 2.39 -11.31
N GLY A 182 0.76 2.09 -12.16
CA GLY A 182 0.96 2.78 -13.42
C GLY A 182 -0.30 2.75 -14.28
N GLU A 183 -0.86 1.56 -14.46
CA GLU A 183 -2.12 1.37 -15.21
C GLU A 183 -3.29 2.14 -14.57
N ALA A 184 -3.41 2.13 -13.23
CA ALA A 184 -4.46 2.87 -12.54
C ALA A 184 -4.38 4.39 -12.76
N LEU A 185 -3.16 4.94 -12.80
CA LEU A 185 -2.91 6.36 -13.07
C LEU A 185 -3.15 6.72 -14.54
N ASP A 186 -2.77 5.84 -15.47
CA ASP A 186 -3.05 6.01 -16.89
C ASP A 186 -4.56 6.02 -17.16
N MET A 187 -5.31 5.12 -16.53
CA MET A 187 -6.78 5.12 -16.62
C MET A 187 -7.40 6.38 -16.01
N LEU A 188 -6.89 6.89 -14.88
CA LEU A 188 -7.35 8.18 -14.34
C LEU A 188 -7.14 9.29 -15.36
N LYS A 189 -5.98 9.34 -16.01
CA LYS A 189 -5.68 10.32 -17.05
C LYS A 189 -6.59 10.17 -18.26
N GLU A 190 -6.85 8.94 -18.70
CA GLU A 190 -7.68 8.66 -19.88
C GLU A 190 -9.15 9.04 -19.64
N TYR A 191 -9.73 8.57 -18.53
CA TYR A 191 -11.19 8.63 -18.33
C TYR A 191 -11.64 9.85 -17.51
N PHE A 192 -10.81 10.38 -16.60
CA PHE A 192 -11.24 11.47 -15.73
C PHE A 192 -10.81 12.86 -16.23
N TYR A 193 -9.84 12.95 -17.14
CA TYR A 193 -9.39 14.24 -17.66
C TYR A 193 -10.47 14.94 -18.50
N TYR A 194 -11.30 14.18 -19.22
CA TYR A 194 -12.39 14.69 -20.07
C TYR A 194 -13.78 14.39 -19.50
N LEU A 195 -13.91 14.09 -18.21
CA LEU A 195 -15.18 13.61 -17.66
C LEU A 195 -16.30 14.68 -17.67
N TRP A 196 -15.95 15.97 -17.82
CA TRP A 196 -16.87 17.10 -17.68
C TRP A 196 -16.73 18.17 -18.78
N ASP A 197 -15.92 17.90 -19.82
CA ASP A 197 -15.74 18.74 -21.01
C ASP A 197 -16.14 17.94 -22.27
#